data_AF-A0A6I3G3Z6-F1
#
_entry.id   AF-A0A6I3G3Z6-F1
#
_cell.length_a   1.000
_cell.length_b   1.000
_cell.length_c   1.000
_cell.angle_alpha   90.00
_cell.angle_beta   90.00
_cell.angle_gamma   90.00
#
_symmetry.space_group_name_H-M   'P 1'
#
loop_
_entity.id
_entity.type
_entity.pdbx_description
1 polymer ?
#
loop_
_entity_poly.entity_id
_entity_poly.type
_entity_poly.pdbx_seq_one_letter_code
_entity_poly.pdbx_strand_id
1 'polypeptide(L)'
;MAAHTGYSRAKFSSGWGSIAQGDRTCDLRNYILTRDLTKITRKAYDWCLVATGDLKDPYTGKLIHFVRGVKTSNAVQIDHVVALSNAWGTGAQRISETSRYQLANDPLNLLAVDGPTNSSKSDKDASLFLPRVGYQCKYVARQLAVKKRYKLWVTSPEK
;
A
#
# COMPACT_ATOMS: atom_id res chain seq x y z
N MET A 1 13.69 9.64 16.08
CA MET A 1 12.22 9.62 16.07
C MET A 1 11.75 10.70 15.11
N ALA A 2 11.17 10.36 13.97
CA ALA A 2 10.54 11.35 13.11
C ALA A 2 9.36 11.95 13.90
N ALA A 3 9.33 13.28 14.06
CA ALA A 3 8.28 13.93 14.83
C ALA A 3 6.92 13.65 14.16
N HIS A 4 6.10 12.82 14.80
CA HIS A 4 4.69 12.62 14.44
C HIS A 4 3.84 13.89 14.67
N THR A 5 4.44 14.96 15.17
CA THR A 5 3.80 16.25 15.40
C THR A 5 3.12 16.75 14.12
N GLY A 6 1.80 16.94 14.22
CA GLY A 6 0.98 17.42 13.11
C GLY A 6 0.66 16.39 12.02
N TYR A 7 1.05 15.12 12.17
CA TYR A 7 0.61 14.06 11.27
C TYR A 7 -0.88 13.75 11.47
N SER A 8 -1.60 13.61 10.37
CA SER A 8 -2.94 13.02 10.34
C SER A 8 -3.14 12.33 9.00
N ARG A 9 -3.69 11.11 9.01
CA ARG A 9 -4.00 10.36 7.78
C ARG A 9 -4.94 11.14 6.86
N ALA A 10 -5.84 11.94 7.44
CA ALA A 10 -6.77 12.80 6.70
C ALA A 10 -6.06 13.86 5.85
N LYS A 11 -4.80 14.23 6.17
CA LYS A 11 -3.98 15.14 5.35
C LYS A 11 -3.51 14.52 4.04
N PHE A 12 -3.67 13.21 3.87
CA PHE A 12 -3.36 12.49 2.65
C PHE A 12 -4.64 12.09 1.91
N SER A 13 -5.52 11.34 2.56
CA SER A 13 -6.80 10.92 1.97
C SER A 13 -7.77 10.42 3.04
N SER A 14 -9.07 10.59 2.80
CA SER A 14 -10.15 10.04 3.62
C SER A 14 -10.46 8.56 3.29
N GLY A 15 -9.87 8.01 2.23
CA GLY A 15 -10.12 6.64 1.79
C GLY A 15 -9.26 6.24 0.60
N TRP A 16 -9.72 5.23 -0.13
CA TRP A 16 -9.12 4.85 -1.41
C TRP A 16 -9.70 5.74 -2.51
N GLY A 17 -8.81 6.36 -3.29
CA GLY A 17 -9.20 7.05 -4.52
C GLY A 17 -9.60 6.07 -5.62
N SER A 18 -9.80 6.62 -6.82
CA SER A 18 -10.15 5.86 -8.01
C SER A 18 -9.07 6.00 -9.08
N ILE A 19 -8.96 4.99 -9.92
CA ILE A 19 -8.05 4.97 -11.08
C ILE A 19 -8.82 4.66 -12.35
N ALA A 20 -8.50 5.37 -13.44
CA ALA A 20 -9.06 5.09 -14.75
C ALA A 20 -8.51 3.77 -15.30
N GLN A 21 -9.37 2.99 -15.93
CA GLN A 21 -9.11 1.72 -16.59
C GLN A 21 -9.84 1.76 -17.94
N GLY A 22 -9.21 2.41 -18.92
CA GLY A 22 -9.86 2.72 -20.21
C GLY A 22 -10.99 3.73 -20.01
N ASP A 23 -12.20 3.35 -20.42
CA ASP A 23 -13.43 4.13 -20.34
C ASP A 23 -14.12 4.04 -18.95
N ARG A 24 -13.57 3.26 -18.01
CA ARG A 24 -14.17 3.01 -16.69
C ARG A 24 -13.26 3.43 -15.55
N THR A 25 -13.82 3.55 -14.35
CA THR A 25 -13.09 3.85 -13.12
C THR A 25 -13.23 2.72 -12.11
N CYS A 26 -12.13 2.38 -11.44
CA CYS A 26 -12.08 1.36 -10.40
C CYS A 26 -11.51 1.98 -9.13
N ASP A 27 -12.05 1.61 -7.97
CA ASP A 27 -11.41 2.04 -6.72
C ASP A 27 -10.03 1.40 -6.60
N LEU A 28 -9.10 2.14 -6.00
CA LEU A 28 -7.71 1.71 -5.92
C LEU A 28 -7.54 0.41 -5.14
N ARG A 29 -8.36 0.15 -4.12
CA ARG A 29 -8.25 -1.11 -3.38
C ARG A 29 -8.53 -2.30 -4.30
N ASN A 30 -9.63 -2.28 -5.03
CA ASN A 30 -9.98 -3.36 -5.95
C ASN A 30 -9.07 -3.42 -7.17
N TYR A 31 -8.56 -2.28 -7.63
CA TYR A 31 -7.52 -2.26 -8.66
C TYR A 31 -6.25 -2.99 -8.19
N ILE A 32 -5.77 -2.71 -6.97
CA ILE A 32 -4.59 -3.37 -6.41
C ILE A 32 -4.87 -4.86 -6.15
N LEU A 33 -6.06 -5.21 -5.66
CA LEU A 33 -6.46 -6.61 -5.53
C LEU A 33 -6.44 -7.32 -6.89
N THR A 34 -6.97 -6.69 -7.94
CA THR A 34 -6.94 -7.24 -9.31
C THR A 34 -5.51 -7.43 -9.82
N ARG A 35 -4.62 -6.48 -9.51
CA ARG A 35 -3.21 -6.51 -9.95
C ARG A 35 -2.40 -7.61 -9.24
N ASP A 36 -2.61 -7.77 -7.94
CA ASP A 36 -1.72 -8.56 -7.07
C ASP A 36 -2.24 -9.97 -6.77
N LEU A 37 -3.56 -10.20 -6.89
CA LEU A 37 -4.13 -11.53 -6.70
C LEU A 37 -4.15 -12.29 -8.03
N THR A 38 -4.13 -13.61 -7.91
CA THR A 38 -4.34 -14.54 -9.03
C THR A 38 -5.68 -15.25 -8.88
N LYS A 39 -6.18 -15.88 -9.95
CA LYS A 39 -7.46 -16.62 -9.95
C LYS A 39 -8.63 -15.80 -9.38
N ILE A 40 -8.68 -14.51 -9.72
CA ILE A 40 -9.67 -13.62 -9.16
C ILE A 40 -11.07 -13.95 -9.69
N THR A 41 -12.07 -13.78 -8.83
CA THR A 41 -13.47 -13.66 -9.23
C THR A 41 -13.98 -12.28 -8.86
N ARG A 42 -15.06 -11.84 -9.51
CA ARG A 42 -15.70 -10.55 -9.26
C ARG A 42 -17.16 -10.72 -8.90
N LYS A 43 -17.73 -9.71 -8.25
CA LYS A 43 -19.18 -9.67 -8.04
C LYS A 43 -19.88 -9.45 -9.38
N ALA A 44 -20.96 -10.19 -9.63
CA ALA A 44 -21.64 -10.17 -10.93
C ALA A 44 -22.13 -8.77 -11.35
N TYR A 45 -22.47 -7.92 -10.37
CA TYR A 45 -22.97 -6.57 -10.58
C TYR A 45 -21.88 -5.49 -10.64
N ASP A 46 -20.60 -5.84 -10.48
CA ASP A 46 -19.51 -4.87 -10.42
C ASP A 46 -18.22 -5.44 -11.03
N TRP A 47 -17.80 -4.85 -12.14
CA TRP A 47 -16.64 -5.26 -12.92
C TRP A 47 -15.30 -4.97 -12.23
N CYS A 48 -15.26 -4.12 -11.21
CA CYS A 48 -14.06 -3.77 -10.46
C CYS A 48 -14.00 -4.57 -9.15
N LEU A 49 -15.14 -4.82 -8.51
CA LEU A 49 -15.23 -5.42 -7.18
C LEU A 49 -14.78 -6.89 -7.14
N VAL A 50 -13.55 -7.11 -6.66
CA VAL A 50 -12.97 -8.45 -6.46
C VAL A 50 -13.71 -9.17 -5.33
N ALA A 51 -14.26 -10.34 -5.65
CA ALA A 51 -14.99 -11.21 -4.72
C ALA A 51 -14.07 -12.25 -4.07
N THR A 52 -13.17 -12.87 -4.84
CA THR A 52 -12.17 -13.83 -4.35
C THR A 52 -10.86 -13.71 -5.12
N GLY A 53 -9.80 -14.33 -4.61
CA GLY A 53 -8.54 -14.57 -5.34
C GLY A 53 -7.46 -15.14 -4.43
N ASP A 54 -6.34 -15.53 -5.04
CA ASP A 54 -5.19 -16.11 -4.35
C ASP A 54 -4.06 -15.08 -4.29
N LEU A 55 -3.67 -14.66 -3.08
CA LEU A 55 -2.51 -13.82 -2.84
C LEU A 55 -1.30 -14.70 -2.51
N LYS A 56 -0.27 -14.65 -3.36
CA LYS A 56 1.07 -15.11 -2.99
C LYS A 56 1.78 -13.96 -2.26
N ASP A 57 1.63 -13.92 -0.95
CA ASP A 57 1.98 -12.75 -0.13
C ASP A 57 3.47 -12.42 -0.26
N PRO A 58 3.83 -11.20 -0.71
CA PRO A 58 5.22 -10.83 -0.88
C PRO A 58 5.97 -10.75 0.45
N TYR A 59 5.30 -10.41 1.56
CA TYR A 59 5.95 -10.15 2.85
C TYR A 59 6.31 -11.44 3.59
N THR A 60 5.41 -12.40 3.66
CA THR A 60 5.59 -13.67 4.38
C THR A 60 5.89 -14.85 3.47
N GLY A 61 5.55 -14.76 2.17
CA GLY A 61 5.69 -15.85 1.21
C GLY A 61 4.54 -16.86 1.26
N LYS A 62 3.58 -16.68 2.17
CA LYS A 62 2.41 -17.54 2.32
C LYS A 62 1.46 -17.38 1.13
N LEU A 63 0.72 -18.45 0.84
CA LEU A 63 -0.46 -18.37 -0.02
C LEU A 63 -1.68 -18.04 0.86
N ILE A 64 -2.39 -16.97 0.52
CA ILE A 64 -3.57 -16.52 1.26
C ILE A 64 -4.76 -16.51 0.31
N HIS A 65 -5.81 -17.25 0.66
CA HIS A 65 -7.06 -17.25 -0.09
C HIS A 65 -7.92 -16.07 0.36
N PHE A 66 -7.99 -15.05 -0.49
CA PHE A 66 -8.85 -13.90 -0.28
C PHE A 66 -10.28 -14.26 -0.64
N VAL A 67 -11.19 -14.05 0.32
CA VAL A 67 -12.64 -14.00 0.09
C VAL A 67 -13.13 -12.67 0.65
N ARG A 68 -13.87 -11.90 -0.15
CA ARG A 68 -14.44 -10.63 0.30
C ARG A 68 -15.51 -10.91 1.37
N GLY A 69 -15.26 -10.41 2.58
CA GLY A 69 -16.13 -10.56 3.74
C GLY A 69 -15.34 -10.41 5.05
N VAL A 70 -16.05 -10.33 6.18
CA VAL A 70 -15.47 -10.00 7.49
C VAL A 70 -14.32 -10.96 7.89
N LYS A 71 -14.38 -12.23 7.49
CA LYS A 71 -13.40 -13.26 7.89
C LYS A 71 -12.02 -13.11 7.24
N THR A 72 -11.95 -12.76 5.95
CA THR A 72 -10.71 -12.80 5.15
C THR A 72 -10.36 -11.45 4.50
N SER A 73 -11.27 -10.47 4.48
CA SER A 73 -10.92 -9.09 4.08
C SER A 73 -9.89 -8.46 5.02
N ASN A 74 -9.78 -8.95 6.26
CA ASN A 74 -8.75 -8.54 7.19
C ASN A 74 -7.45 -9.34 7.02
N ALA A 75 -7.51 -10.51 6.37
CA ALA A 75 -6.35 -11.35 6.08
C ALA A 75 -5.52 -10.80 4.91
N VAL A 76 -6.16 -10.09 3.96
CA VAL A 76 -5.46 -9.35 2.91
C VAL A 76 -5.74 -7.85 3.02
N GLN A 77 -4.70 -7.07 3.26
CA GLN A 77 -4.76 -5.62 3.36
C GLN A 77 -3.96 -4.97 2.22
N ILE A 78 -4.26 -3.71 1.92
CA ILE A 78 -3.46 -2.91 1.01
C ILE A 78 -2.51 -2.05 1.85
N ASP A 79 -1.23 -2.39 1.81
CA ASP A 79 -0.18 -1.65 2.50
C ASP A 79 0.26 -0.42 1.70
N HIS A 80 0.56 0.64 2.44
CA HIS A 80 1.38 1.76 1.98
C HIS A 80 2.85 1.37 2.19
N VAL A 81 3.51 0.94 1.11
CA VAL A 81 4.89 0.41 1.13
C VAL A 81 5.83 1.41 1.81
N VAL A 82 5.71 2.70 1.47
CA VAL A 82 6.16 3.82 2.31
C VAL A 82 4.98 4.23 3.18
N ALA A 83 5.07 3.97 4.49
CA ALA A 83 4.04 4.35 5.44
C ALA A 83 3.79 5.86 5.41
N LEU A 84 2.53 6.29 5.50
CA LEU A 84 2.18 7.72 5.38
C LEU A 84 2.76 8.57 6.52
N SER A 85 2.94 7.98 7.70
CA SER A 85 3.65 8.56 8.84
C SER A 85 5.13 8.78 8.54
N ASN A 86 5.83 7.78 7.99
CA ASN A 86 7.21 7.90 7.54
C ASN A 86 7.32 8.97 6.46
N ALA A 87 6.44 8.94 5.46
CA ALA A 87 6.39 9.95 4.41
C ALA A 87 6.24 11.36 4.98
N TRP A 88 5.38 11.57 5.98
CA TRP A 88 5.23 12.85 6.69
C TRP A 88 6.55 13.31 7.30
N GLY A 89 7.17 12.42 8.06
CA GLY A 89 8.48 12.63 8.69
C GLY A 89 9.61 12.84 7.70
N THR A 90 9.49 12.33 6.47
CA THR A 90 10.51 12.40 5.41
C THR A 90 10.19 13.40 4.29
N GLY A 91 9.30 14.37 4.54
CA GLY A 91 9.11 15.53 3.67
C GLY A 91 7.71 15.72 3.10
N ALA A 92 6.77 14.80 3.31
CA ALA A 92 5.40 14.97 2.82
C ALA A 92 4.66 16.13 3.50
N GLN A 93 5.13 16.58 4.66
CA GLN A 93 4.64 17.83 5.26
C GLN A 93 4.94 19.10 4.43
N ARG A 94 5.92 19.03 3.50
CA ARG A 94 6.37 20.16 2.66
C ARG A 94 5.82 20.12 1.23
N ILE A 95 5.11 19.06 0.85
CA ILE A 95 4.48 18.95 -0.49
C ILE A 95 3.01 19.34 -0.42
N SER A 96 2.43 19.66 -1.58
CA SER A 96 1.02 20.08 -1.68
C SER A 96 0.05 18.97 -1.24
N GLU A 97 -1.16 19.36 -0.88
CA GLU A 97 -2.22 18.40 -0.49
C GLU A 97 -2.53 17.43 -1.64
N THR A 98 -2.57 17.94 -2.87
CA THR A 98 -2.73 17.13 -4.08
C THR A 98 -1.61 16.09 -4.21
N SER A 99 -0.35 16.46 -3.97
CA SER A 99 0.76 15.49 -4.00
C SER A 99 0.68 14.47 -2.87
N ARG A 100 0.19 14.84 -1.68
CA ARG A 100 -0.08 13.89 -0.58
C ARG A 100 -1.21 12.92 -0.93
N TYR A 101 -2.27 13.41 -1.56
CA TYR A 101 -3.35 12.58 -2.06
C TYR A 101 -2.86 11.58 -3.11
N GLN A 102 -2.06 12.05 -4.07
CA GLN A 102 -1.43 11.20 -5.08
C GLN A 102 -0.53 10.14 -4.43
N LEU A 103 0.32 10.51 -3.47
CA LEU A 103 1.19 9.58 -2.76
C LEU A 103 0.42 8.47 -2.02
N ALA A 104 -0.70 8.80 -1.37
CA ALA A 104 -1.53 7.82 -0.69
C ALA A 104 -2.33 6.91 -1.64
N ASN A 105 -2.48 7.33 -2.90
CA ASN A 105 -3.28 6.66 -3.91
C ASN A 105 -2.45 6.17 -5.11
N ASP A 106 -1.13 6.19 -5.00
CA ASP A 106 -0.24 5.74 -6.07
C ASP A 106 -0.15 4.22 -6.08
N PRO A 107 -0.48 3.52 -7.18
CA PRO A 107 -0.28 2.09 -7.27
C PRO A 107 1.17 1.65 -6.98
N LEU A 108 2.16 2.51 -7.21
CA LEU A 108 3.55 2.25 -6.82
C LEU A 108 3.73 2.22 -5.30
N ASN A 109 2.94 2.96 -4.53
CA ASN A 109 2.98 2.93 -3.07
C ASN A 109 2.01 1.90 -2.45
N LEU A 110 1.13 1.28 -3.25
CA LEU A 110 0.11 0.34 -2.77
C LEU A 110 0.41 -1.12 -3.13
N LEU A 111 0.34 -2.02 -2.15
CA LEU A 111 0.61 -3.46 -2.35
C LEU A 111 -0.35 -4.33 -1.53
N ALA A 112 -0.95 -5.35 -2.14
CA ALA A 112 -1.73 -6.35 -1.40
C ALA A 112 -0.79 -7.28 -0.60
N VAL A 113 -1.03 -7.39 0.70
CA VAL A 113 -0.17 -8.14 1.63
C VAL A 113 -0.98 -8.83 2.74
N ASP A 114 -0.34 -9.74 3.46
CA ASP A 114 -0.85 -10.34 4.71
C ASP A 114 -1.21 -9.26 5.75
N GLY A 115 -2.47 -9.28 6.19
CA GLY A 115 -3.04 -8.27 7.10
C GLY A 115 -2.40 -8.24 8.49
N PRO A 116 -2.18 -9.37 9.18
CA PRO A 116 -1.43 -9.41 10.43
C PRO A 116 -0.02 -8.84 10.31
N THR A 117 0.71 -9.21 9.24
CA THR A 117 2.05 -8.69 8.96
C THR A 117 2.05 -7.18 8.73
N ASN A 118 1.09 -6.69 7.93
CA ASN A 118 0.90 -5.26 7.71
C ASN A 118 0.55 -4.51 9.00
N SER A 119 -0.27 -5.11 9.85
CA SER A 119 -0.66 -4.53 11.14
C SER A 119 0.53 -4.46 12.10
N SER A 120 1.40 -5.48 12.08
CA SER A 120 2.67 -5.49 12.82
C SER A 120 3.70 -4.48 12.31
N LYS A 121 3.71 -4.23 10.98
CA LYS A 121 4.46 -3.14 10.36
C LYS A 121 3.92 -1.78 10.84
N SER A 122 2.60 -1.58 10.85
CA SER A 122 1.98 -0.31 11.26
C SER A 122 2.59 0.89 10.51
N ASP A 123 3.14 1.84 11.26
CA ASP A 123 3.75 3.10 10.87
C ASP A 123 5.28 3.03 10.84
N LYS A 124 5.86 1.84 11.05
CA LYS A 124 7.31 1.59 11.00
C LYS A 124 7.85 1.88 9.60
N ASP A 125 9.03 2.46 9.57
CA ASP A 125 9.81 2.64 8.35
C ASP A 125 10.54 1.36 7.93
N ALA A 126 11.20 1.41 6.77
CA ALA A 126 11.93 0.26 6.22
C ALA A 126 13.02 -0.28 7.15
N SER A 127 13.53 0.55 8.06
CA SER A 127 14.60 0.16 8.98
C SER A 127 14.09 -0.65 10.17
N LEU A 128 12.79 -0.58 10.43
CA LEU A 128 12.11 -1.27 11.53
C LEU A 128 11.23 -2.45 11.04
N PHE A 129 11.08 -2.62 9.72
CA PHE A 129 10.40 -3.75 9.11
C PHE A 129 11.06 -4.13 7.77
N LEU A 130 11.51 -5.38 7.68
CA LEU A 130 11.87 -6.01 6.42
C LEU A 130 10.99 -7.24 6.18
N PRO A 131 10.49 -7.43 4.94
CA PRO A 131 9.79 -8.65 4.56
C PRO A 131 10.77 -9.83 4.51
N ARG A 132 10.25 -11.03 4.18
CA ARG A 132 11.08 -12.22 3.93
C ARG A 132 12.26 -11.89 3.00
N VAL A 133 13.39 -12.55 3.22
CA VAL A 133 14.66 -12.32 2.51
C VAL A 133 14.49 -12.23 0.99
N GLY A 134 13.72 -13.15 0.39
CA GLY A 134 13.47 -13.17 -1.07
C GLY A 134 12.63 -12.01 -1.65
N TYR A 135 12.16 -11.07 -0.83
CA TYR A 135 11.42 -9.88 -1.29
C TYR A 135 12.06 -8.55 -0.85
N GLN A 136 13.09 -8.57 0.01
CA GLN A 136 13.69 -7.35 0.58
C GLN A 136 14.21 -6.38 -0.49
N CYS A 137 14.95 -6.85 -1.49
CA CYS A 137 15.46 -5.98 -2.56
C CYS A 137 14.33 -5.28 -3.33
N LYS A 138 13.23 -6.00 -3.63
CA LYS A 138 12.07 -5.43 -4.32
C LYS A 138 11.35 -4.40 -3.44
N TYR A 139 11.24 -4.69 -2.15
CA TYR A 139 10.65 -3.79 -1.17
C TYR A 139 11.43 -2.47 -1.05
N VAL A 140 12.75 -2.54 -0.88
CA VAL A 140 13.62 -1.36 -0.79
C VAL A 140 13.60 -0.56 -2.10
N ALA A 141 13.77 -1.21 -3.25
CA ALA A 141 13.73 -0.54 -4.55
C ALA A 141 12.40 0.20 -4.77
N ARG A 142 11.29 -0.41 -4.36
CA ARG A 142 9.96 0.20 -4.44
C ARG A 142 9.84 1.43 -3.54
N GLN A 143 10.33 1.35 -2.29
CA GLN A 143 10.35 2.52 -1.41
C GLN A 143 11.18 3.67 -1.98
N LEU A 144 12.38 3.38 -2.49
CA LEU A 144 13.24 4.39 -3.12
C LEU A 144 12.55 5.04 -4.32
N ALA A 145 11.85 4.25 -5.15
CA ALA A 145 11.10 4.77 -6.29
C ALA A 145 9.95 5.70 -5.87
N VAL A 146 9.18 5.33 -4.84
CA VAL A 146 8.13 6.19 -4.27
C VAL A 146 8.73 7.48 -3.72
N LYS A 147 9.76 7.37 -2.87
CA LYS A 147 10.39 8.55 -2.26
C LYS A 147 10.97 9.49 -3.31
N LYS A 148 11.63 8.95 -4.32
CA LYS A 148 12.14 9.73 -5.47
C LYS A 148 11.00 10.46 -6.21
N ARG A 149 9.89 9.78 -6.51
CA ARG A 149 8.74 10.37 -7.22
C ARG A 149 8.13 11.56 -6.46
N TYR A 150 8.02 11.45 -5.14
CA TYR A 150 7.39 12.47 -4.29
C TYR A 150 8.39 13.41 -3.60
N LYS A 151 9.66 13.39 -4.02
CA LYS A 151 10.74 14.23 -3.47
C LYS A 151 10.88 14.11 -1.94
N LEU A 152 10.65 12.90 -1.42
CA LEU A 152 10.87 12.55 -0.02
C LEU A 152 12.34 12.17 0.17
N TRP A 153 12.90 12.45 1.34
CA TRP A 153 14.27 12.03 1.63
C TRP A 153 14.34 10.59 2.16
N VAL A 154 15.44 9.93 1.86
CA VAL A 154 15.80 8.61 2.38
C VAL A 154 16.61 8.83 3.66
N THR A 155 16.22 8.18 4.75
CA THR A 155 17.00 8.24 5.99
C THR A 155 18.20 7.29 5.87
N SER A 156 19.31 7.55 6.58
CA SER A 156 20.49 6.66 6.54
C SER A 156 20.17 5.18 6.85
N PRO A 157 19.20 4.85 7.72
CA PRO A 157 18.73 3.47 7.93
C PRO A 157 17.98 2.83 6.74
N GLU A 158 17.65 3.59 5.69
CA GLU A 158 16.91 3.15 4.50
C GLU A 158 17.79 3.10 3.23
N LYS A 159 19.09 3.42 3.34
CA LYS A 159 20.10 3.25 2.29
C LYS A 159 20.73 1.87 2.36
#